data_AF-A0A1I2RB01-F1
#
_entry.id   AF-A0A1I2RB01-F1
#
_cell.length_a   1.000
_cell.length_b   1.000
_cell.length_c   1.000
_cell.angle_alpha   90.00
_cell.angle_beta   90.00
_cell.angle_gamma   90.00
#
_symmetry.space_group_name_H-M   'P 1'
#
loop_
_entity.id
_entity.type
_entity.pdbx_description
1 polymer ?
#
loop_
_entity_poly.entity_id
_entity_poly.type
_entity_poly.pdbx_seq_one_letter_code
_entity_poly.pdbx_strand_id
1 'polypeptide(L)' 'MSTDMLEDFQYHLKKYMEYTTEMRAAFEHLSEHQQKIIVEASPTKTGPETLSKQAYAWHDELYKRLNIEK' A
#
# COMPACT_ATOMS: atom_id res chain seq x y z
N MET A 1 -19.91 0.37 -16.01
CA MET A 1 -19.69 0.35 -14.55
C MET A 1 -19.85 1.77 -14.06
N SER A 2 -20.59 2.01 -12.98
CA SER A 2 -20.86 3.39 -12.53
C SER A 2 -19.55 4.05 -12.09
N THR A 3 -19.42 5.34 -12.39
CA THR A 3 -18.32 6.20 -11.93
C THR A 3 -18.12 6.06 -10.42
N ASP A 4 -19.22 5.92 -9.67
CA ASP A 4 -19.23 5.73 -8.22
C ASP A 4 -18.41 4.53 -7.73
N MET A 5 -18.42 3.39 -8.43
CA MET A 5 -17.67 2.20 -7.99
C MET A 5 -16.16 2.36 -8.22
N LEU A 6 -15.76 3.11 -9.25
CA LEU A 6 -14.36 3.40 -9.52
C LEU A 6 -13.81 4.44 -8.53
N GLU A 7 -14.60 5.48 -8.24
CA GLU A 7 -14.27 6.49 -7.22
C GLU A 7 -14.17 5.87 -5.83
N ASP A 8 -15.08 4.96 -5.48
CA ASP A 8 -15.03 4.20 -4.22
C ASP A 8 -13.75 3.34 -4.13
N PHE A 9 -13.38 2.66 -5.22
CA PHE A 9 -12.14 1.92 -5.27
C PHE A 9 -10.90 2.83 -5.11
N GLN A 10 -10.87 3.99 -5.77
CA GLN A 10 -9.78 4.96 -5.62
C GLN A 10 -9.66 5.48 -4.19
N TYR A 11 -10.81 5.73 -3.52
CA TYR A 11 -10.83 6.11 -2.11
C TYR A 11 -10.21 5.03 -1.23
N HIS A 12 -10.63 3.77 -1.40
CA HIS A 12 -10.07 2.65 -0.65
C HIS A 12 -8.59 2.40 -0.94
N LEU A 13 -8.15 2.56 -2.19
CA LEU A 13 -6.73 2.46 -2.56
C LEU A 13 -5.92 3.55 -1.87
N LYS A 14 -6.42 4.79 -1.84
CA LYS A 14 -5.77 5.89 -1.11
C LYS A 14 -5.69 5.60 0.39
N LYS A 15 -6.75 5.07 0.99
CA LYS A 15 -6.73 4.62 2.40
C LYS A 15 -5.72 3.51 2.66
N TYR A 16 -5.59 2.58 1.74
CA TYR A 16 -4.57 1.53 1.82
C TYR A 16 -3.14 2.10 1.73
N MET A 17 -2.90 3.10 0.89
CA MET A 17 -1.61 3.81 0.83
C MET A 17 -1.29 4.54 2.14
N GLU A 18 -2.25 5.25 2.73
CA GLU A 18 -2.11 5.91 4.03
C GLU A 18 -1.72 4.89 5.11
N TYR A 19 -2.49 3.80 5.21
CA TYR A 19 -2.27 2.77 6.21
C TYR A 19 -0.91 2.06 6.05
N THR A 20 -0.53 1.69 4.83
CA THR A 20 0.76 1.02 4.58
C THR A 20 1.96 1.94 4.83
N THR A 21 1.78 3.26 4.66
CA THR A 21 2.79 4.26 5.03
C THR A 21 2.96 4.37 6.54
N GLU A 22 1.85 4.43 7.28
CA GLU A 22 1.87 4.41 8.75
C GLU A 22 2.47 3.12 9.30
N MET A 23 2.12 1.96 8.72
CA MET A 23 2.73 0.68 9.08
C MET A 23 4.24 0.67 8.85
N ARG A 24 4.71 1.22 7.72
CA ARG A 24 6.15 1.33 7.43
C ARG A 24 6.85 2.20 8.47
N ALA A 25 6.28 3.38 8.77
CA ALA A 25 6.84 4.27 9.78
C ALA A 25 6.90 3.61 11.17
N ALA A 26 5.83 2.92 11.58
CA ALA A 26 5.82 2.18 12.84
C ALA A 26 6.88 1.07 12.87
N PHE A 27 7.06 0.36 11.76
CA PHE A 27 8.07 -0.69 11.60
C PHE A 27 9.50 -0.17 11.69
N GLU A 28 9.79 0.99 11.09
CA GLU A 28 11.10 1.64 11.11
C GLU A 28 11.55 2.03 12.53
N HIS A 29 10.62 2.24 13.46
CA HIS A 29 10.91 2.56 14.87
C HIS A 29 11.13 1.33 15.76
N LEU A 30 10.92 0.11 15.26
CA LEU A 30 11.12 -1.12 16.02
C LEU A 30 12.59 -1.53 16.09
N SER A 31 12.94 -2.32 17.11
CA SER A 31 14.23 -3.00 17.15
C SER A 31 14.37 -4.05 16.04
N GLU A 32 15.59 -4.39 15.64
CA GLU A 32 15.87 -5.41 14.63
C GLU A 32 15.21 -6.76 14.95
N HIS A 33 15.18 -7.15 16.23
CA HIS A 33 14.54 -8.39 16.65
C HIS A 33 13.02 -8.37 16.42
N GLN A 34 12.36 -7.26 16.76
CA GLN A 34 10.92 -7.08 16.54
C GLN A 34 10.59 -7.01 15.05
N GLN A 35 11.42 -6.31 14.26
CA GLN A 35 11.29 -6.26 12.81
C GLN A 35 11.37 -7.66 12.20
N LYS A 36 12.35 -8.47 12.64
CA LYS A 36 12.52 -9.85 12.19
C LYS A 36 11.29 -10.72 12.48
N ILE A 37 10.73 -10.65 13.69
CA ILE A 37 9.51 -11.39 14.04
C ILE A 37 8.35 -11.03 13.11
N ILE A 38 8.16 -9.74 12.82
CA ILE A 38 7.08 -9.27 11.93
C ILE A 38 7.28 -9.79 10.51
N VAL A 39 8.50 -9.69 9.97
CA VAL A 39 8.82 -10.19 8.63
C VAL A 39 8.67 -11.71 8.56
N GLU A 40 9.09 -12.44 9.58
CA GLU A 40 8.93 -13.90 9.65
C GLU A 40 7.47 -14.33 9.79
N ALA A 41 6.62 -13.52 10.42
CA ALA A 41 5.18 -13.76 10.50
C ALA A 41 4.43 -13.42 9.20
N SER A 42 5.02 -12.59 8.33
CA SER A 42 4.43 -12.21 7.05
C SER A 42 4.25 -13.43 6.12
N PRO A 43 3.09 -13.58 5.44
CA PRO A 43 2.87 -14.66 4.47
C PRO A 43 3.89 -14.65 3.32
N THR A 44 4.32 -13.47 2.90
CA THR A 44 5.27 -13.27 1.79
C THR A 44 6.71 -13.13 2.27
N LYS A 45 6.96 -13.19 3.58
CA LYS A 45 8.27 -12.92 4.20
C LYS A 45 8.85 -11.55 3.82
N THR A 46 7.98 -10.57 3.55
CA THR A 46 8.34 -9.19 3.26
C THR A 46 7.82 -8.27 4.35
N GLY A 47 8.52 -7.16 4.58
CA GLY A 47 8.08 -6.16 5.54
C GLY A 47 7.08 -5.16 4.96
N PRO A 48 6.57 -4.24 5.81
CA PRO A 48 5.58 -3.24 5.41
C PRO A 48 6.07 -2.26 4.34
N GLU A 49 7.38 -2.08 4.19
CA GLU A 49 7.97 -1.27 3.11
C GLU A 49 7.56 -1.77 1.72
N THR A 50 7.45 -3.09 1.57
CA THR A 50 7.04 -3.71 0.32
C THR A 50 5.56 -3.44 0.03
N LEU A 51 4.71 -3.50 1.06
CA LEU A 51 3.27 -3.19 0.94
C LEU A 51 3.05 -1.74 0.53
N SER A 52 3.75 -0.80 1.19
CA SER A 52 3.69 0.62 0.85
C SER A 52 4.10 0.84 -0.60
N LYS A 53 5.25 0.29 -1.03
CA LYS A 53 5.72 0.40 -2.42
C LYS A 53 4.70 -0.12 -3.44
N GLN A 54 4.08 -1.26 -3.15
CA GLN A 54 3.06 -1.86 -4.03
C GLN A 54 1.79 -1.00 -4.10
N ALA A 55 1.34 -0.43 -2.98
CA ALA A 55 0.18 0.45 -2.94
C ALA A 55 0.39 1.71 -3.79
N TYR A 56 1.55 2.37 -3.67
CA TYR A 56 1.91 3.51 -4.51
C TYR A 56 2.01 3.14 -5.99
N ALA A 57 2.68 2.02 -6.31
CA ALA A 57 2.80 1.57 -7.70
C ALA A 57 1.43 1.28 -8.35
N TRP A 58 0.49 0.70 -7.59
CA TRP A 58 -0.86 0.45 -8.06
C TRP A 58 -1.61 1.77 -8.31
N HIS A 59 -1.53 2.71 -7.37
CA HIS A 59 -2.13 4.03 -7.53
C HIS A 59 -1.61 4.75 -8.77
N ASP A 60 -0.29 4.78 -8.97
CA ASP A 60 0.33 5.47 -10.10
C ASP A 60 -0.05 4.85 -11.44
N GLU A 61 -0.10 3.51 -11.51
CA GLU A 61 -0.51 2.81 -12.72
C GLU A 61 -2.00 3.03 -13.03
N LEU A 62 -2.86 3.03 -12.01
CA LEU A 62 -4.29 3.32 -12.17
C LEU A 62 -4.50 4.77 -12.64
N TYR A 63 -3.79 5.73 -12.04
CA TYR A 63 -3.87 7.14 -12.41
C TYR A 63 -3.41 7.38 -13.86
N LYS A 64 -2.31 6.73 -14.28
CA LYS A 64 -1.84 6.81 -15.67
C LYS A 64 -2.91 6.32 -16.65
N ARG A 65 -3.50 5.14 -16.40
CA ARG A 65 -4.52 4.57 -17.28
C ARG A 65 -5.75 5.46 -17.40
N LEU A 66 -6.26 5.96 -16.28
CA LEU A 66 -7.45 6.81 -16.26
C LEU A 66 -7.25 8.19 -16.88
N ASN A 67 -6.03 8.71 -16.89
CA ASN A 67 -5.72 9.98 -17.57
C ASN A 67 -5.35 9.81 -19.04
N ILE A 68 -4.93 8.62 -19.48
CA ILE A 68 -4.75 8.31 -20.90
C ILE A 68 -6.12 8.09 -21.58
N GLU A 69 -7.13 7.66 -20.83
CA GLU A 69 -8.51 7.49 -21.31
C GLU A 69 -9.35 8.79 -21.31
N LYS A 70 -8.77 9.94 -20.92
CA LYS A 70 -9.40 11.27 -20.99
C LYS A 70 -8.91 12.05 -22.20
#